data_AF-A0A8C2ZKP0-F1
#
_entry.id   AF-A0A8C2ZKP0-F1
#
_cell.length_a   1.000
_cell.length_b   1.000
_cell.length_c   1.000
_cell.angle_alpha   90.00
_cell.angle_beta   90.00
_cell.angle_gamma   90.00
#
_symmetry.space_group_name_H-M   'P 1'
#
loop_
_entity.id
_entity.type
_entity.pdbx_description
1 polymer ?
#
loop_
_entity_poly.entity_id
_entity_poly.type
_entity_poly.pdbx_seq_one_letter_code
_entity_poly.pdbx_strand_id
1 'polypeptide(L)'
;MLINIDRVQLTDGGSTLTIANVTRYDLGPFRCHVSNHFSNSTSDPVELLIIYNINLTISPSQEYYDEGSDVTLTCSAPSRPPVMILWFLNGDHSEVTASERVQLTDGGSTLTIINVTRYDQGPFICHVFNHFSNYTSEPVKLYISYGPENLIVTISPSQEFFEEGSNISLVCSADSRPAALFQWLLNGDLLLFLLIIHSTSLHCGGDFKQHTLDGVQQLCPSVLLLLWILSLFPLAERQL
;
A
#
# COMPACT_ATOMS: atom_id res chain seq x y z
N MET A 1 -20.02 -33.44 10.15
CA MET A 1 -19.16 -32.79 11.17
C MET A 1 -19.73 -33.21 12.50
N LEU A 2 -18.96 -33.92 13.33
CA LEU A 2 -19.48 -34.50 14.57
C LEU A 2 -19.26 -33.51 15.71
N ILE A 3 -20.32 -33.22 16.47
CA ILE A 3 -20.24 -32.43 17.70
C ILE A 3 -19.32 -33.16 18.69
N ASN A 4 -18.47 -32.40 19.38
CA ASN A 4 -17.64 -32.96 20.44
C ASN A 4 -18.51 -33.34 21.64
N ILE A 5 -18.60 -34.65 21.92
CA ILE A 5 -19.45 -35.24 22.96
C ILE A 5 -19.05 -34.79 24.36
N ASP A 6 -17.79 -34.42 24.60
CA ASP A 6 -17.34 -33.96 25.92
C ASP A 6 -18.04 -32.67 26.38
N ARG A 7 -18.55 -31.89 25.42
CA ARG A 7 -19.29 -30.64 25.66
C ARG A 7 -20.80 -30.85 25.73
N VAL A 8 -21.28 -32.08 25.52
CA VAL A 8 -22.70 -32.40 25.42
C VAL A 8 -23.17 -33.05 26.71
N GLN A 9 -24.28 -32.55 27.26
CA GLN A 9 -24.92 -33.09 28.44
C GLN A 9 -26.40 -33.31 28.18
N LEU A 10 -26.90 -34.47 28.59
CA LEU A 10 -28.32 -34.80 28.57
C LEU A 10 -28.84 -34.78 30.01
N THR A 11 -29.82 -33.92 30.28
CA THR A 11 -30.47 -33.81 31.60
C THR A 11 -31.94 -34.20 31.51
N ASP A 12 -32.62 -34.27 32.66
CA ASP A 12 -34.07 -34.53 32.75
C ASP A 12 -34.51 -35.81 32.04
N GLY A 13 -33.77 -36.90 32.29
CA GLY A 13 -34.02 -38.20 31.66
C GLY A 13 -33.72 -38.23 30.15
N GLY A 14 -32.94 -37.29 29.63
CA GLY A 14 -32.60 -37.17 28.21
C GLY A 14 -33.52 -36.27 27.41
N SER A 15 -34.49 -35.61 28.07
CA SER A 15 -35.39 -34.67 27.39
C SER A 15 -34.74 -33.31 27.12
N THR A 16 -33.68 -32.96 27.85
CA THR A 16 -32.96 -31.69 27.70
C THR A 16 -31.54 -31.95 27.17
N LEU A 17 -31.19 -31.35 26.03
CA LEU A 17 -29.84 -31.35 25.46
C LEU A 17 -29.15 -30.02 25.76
N THR A 18 -28.04 -30.05 26.49
CA THR A 18 -27.18 -28.90 26.75
C THR A 18 -25.84 -29.07 26.02
N ILE A 19 -25.45 -28.06 25.24
CA ILE A 19 -24.13 -28.02 24.59
C ILE A 19 -23.35 -26.84 25.17
N ALA A 20 -22.29 -27.13 25.91
CA ALA A 20 -21.39 -26.11 26.44
C ALA A 20 -20.45 -25.57 25.36
N ASN A 21 -20.11 -24.28 25.42
CA ASN A 21 -19.10 -23.63 24.57
C ASN A 21 -19.28 -23.94 23.08
N VAL A 22 -20.45 -23.61 22.53
CA VAL A 22 -20.78 -23.86 21.12
C VAL A 22 -19.76 -23.20 20.17
N THR A 23 -19.43 -23.89 19.08
CA THR A 23 -18.45 -23.43 18.07
C THR A 23 -19.08 -23.45 16.68
N ARG A 24 -18.52 -22.74 15.70
CA ARG A 24 -19.03 -22.73 14.31
C ARG A 24 -19.25 -24.13 13.68
N TYR A 25 -18.60 -25.16 14.22
CA TYR A 25 -18.71 -26.54 13.76
C TYR A 25 -19.91 -27.31 14.34
N ASP A 26 -20.63 -26.73 15.30
CA ASP A 26 -21.86 -27.29 15.88
C ASP A 26 -23.12 -26.84 15.10
N LEU A 27 -22.96 -26.03 14.04
CA LEU A 27 -24.05 -25.50 13.22
C LEU A 27 -24.82 -26.62 12.51
N GLY A 28 -26.15 -26.56 12.57
CA GLY A 28 -27.02 -27.44 11.78
C GLY A 28 -28.38 -27.72 12.42
N PRO A 29 -29.19 -28.59 11.78
CA PRO A 29 -30.50 -28.95 12.26
C PRO A 29 -30.43 -29.95 13.41
N PHE A 30 -31.05 -29.61 14.53
CA PHE A 30 -31.29 -30.52 15.65
C PHE A 30 -32.72 -31.04 15.61
N ARG A 31 -32.88 -32.34 15.90
CA ARG A 31 -34.18 -33.00 15.99
C ARG A 31 -34.26 -33.80 17.28
N CYS A 32 -35.43 -33.78 17.90
CA CYS A 32 -35.73 -34.68 19.01
C CYS A 32 -36.39 -35.94 18.45
N HIS A 33 -35.85 -37.12 18.78
CA HIS A 33 -36.45 -38.40 18.46
C HIS A 33 -36.88 -39.08 19.75
N VAL A 34 -38.16 -39.43 19.85
CA VAL A 34 -38.73 -40.07 21.03
C VAL A 34 -39.37 -41.39 20.61
N SER A 35 -39.15 -42.44 21.39
CA SER A 35 -39.74 -43.75 21.13
C SER A 35 -40.18 -44.42 22.42
N ASN A 36 -41.22 -45.25 22.31
CA ASN A 36 -41.65 -46.19 23.33
C ASN A 36 -41.89 -47.57 22.69
N HIS A 37 -42.39 -48.53 23.46
CA HIS A 37 -42.62 -49.89 22.97
C HIS A 37 -43.61 -49.97 21.79
N PHE A 38 -44.48 -48.97 21.62
CA PHE A 38 -45.58 -49.01 20.64
C PHE A 38 -45.36 -48.09 19.44
N SER A 39 -44.55 -47.05 19.60
CA SER A 39 -44.46 -45.95 18.64
C SER A 39 -43.14 -45.19 18.73
N ASN A 40 -42.81 -44.47 17.66
CA ASN A 40 -41.77 -43.47 17.66
C ASN A 40 -42.26 -42.20 16.94
N SER A 41 -41.63 -41.08 17.24
CA SER A 41 -41.89 -39.80 16.60
C SER A 41 -40.61 -38.97 16.56
N THR A 42 -40.48 -38.14 15.53
CA THR A 42 -39.35 -37.23 15.36
C THR A 42 -39.89 -35.83 15.14
N SER A 43 -39.31 -34.84 15.80
CA SER A 43 -39.71 -33.44 15.63
C SER A 43 -39.29 -32.89 14.27
N ASP A 44 -39.91 -31.78 13.89
CA ASP A 44 -39.34 -30.87 12.91
C ASP A 44 -37.97 -30.36 13.37
N PRO A 45 -37.06 -30.04 12.44
CA PRO A 45 -35.72 -29.59 12.78
C PRO A 45 -35.73 -28.18 13.36
N VAL A 46 -34.86 -27.94 14.34
CA VAL A 46 -34.49 -26.61 14.84
C VAL A 46 -33.07 -26.31 14.37
N GLU A 47 -32.90 -25.24 13.59
CA GLU A 47 -31.58 -24.83 13.09
C GLU A 47 -30.78 -24.10 14.18
N LEU A 48 -29.65 -24.67 14.59
CA LEU A 48 -28.68 -23.98 15.44
C LEU A 48 -27.79 -23.08 14.56
N LEU A 49 -28.00 -21.77 14.65
CA LEU A 49 -27.14 -20.78 14.01
C LEU A 49 -26.12 -20.26 15.02
N ILE A 50 -24.85 -20.21 14.61
CA ILE A 50 -23.76 -19.73 15.44
C ILE A 50 -23.11 -18.54 14.75
N ILE A 51 -23.00 -17.43 15.49
CA ILE A 51 -22.31 -16.24 15.03
C ILE A 51 -20.81 -16.48 15.21
N TYR A 52 -20.05 -16.33 14.14
CA TYR A 52 -18.60 -16.36 14.18
C TYR A 52 -18.04 -15.37 13.17
N ASN A 53 -16.94 -14.75 13.54
CA ASN A 53 -16.12 -13.96 12.63
C ASN A 53 -15.09 -14.87 11.96
N ILE A 54 -14.85 -14.63 10.66
CA ILE A 54 -13.64 -15.08 9.98
C ILE A 54 -12.80 -13.82 9.73
N ASN A 55 -11.48 -14.00 9.66
CA ASN A 55 -10.48 -12.95 9.42
C ASN A 55 -10.97 -11.86 8.46
N LEU A 56 -11.21 -10.69 9.03
CA LEU A 56 -11.53 -9.48 8.28
C LEU A 56 -10.24 -9.00 7.60
N THR A 57 -10.25 -8.90 6.29
CA THR A 57 -9.06 -8.52 5.51
C THR A 57 -9.42 -7.55 4.41
N ILE A 58 -8.54 -6.58 4.15
CA ILE A 58 -8.61 -5.73 2.97
C ILE A 58 -7.50 -6.16 2.00
N SER A 59 -7.86 -6.27 0.73
CA SER A 59 -6.93 -6.54 -0.38
C SER A 59 -7.05 -5.45 -1.43
N PRO A 60 -5.93 -4.99 -2.01
CA PRO A 60 -4.55 -5.23 -1.59
C PRO A 60 -4.23 -4.55 -0.25
N SER A 61 -3.21 -5.01 0.48
CA SER A 61 -2.86 -4.48 1.82
C SER A 61 -1.96 -3.24 1.80
N GLN A 62 -1.27 -2.99 0.68
CA GLN A 62 -0.49 -1.77 0.42
C GLN A 62 -0.08 -1.77 -1.05
N GLU A 63 -0.45 -0.73 -1.78
CA GLU A 63 -0.08 -0.59 -3.19
C GLU A 63 0.10 0.90 -3.55
N TYR A 64 0.95 1.15 -4.53
CA TYR A 64 1.19 2.47 -5.11
C TYR A 64 0.43 2.54 -6.42
N TYR A 65 -0.30 3.63 -6.63
CA TYR A 65 -1.05 3.87 -7.85
C TYR A 65 -0.67 5.21 -8.42
N ASP A 66 -0.69 5.32 -9.74
CA ASP A 66 -0.41 6.59 -10.40
C ASP A 66 -1.64 7.49 -10.36
N GLU A 67 -1.43 8.79 -10.18
CA GLU A 67 -2.51 9.78 -10.26
C GLU A 67 -3.23 9.68 -11.62
N GLY A 68 -4.56 9.67 -11.59
CA GLY A 68 -5.42 9.47 -12.76
C GLY A 68 -5.74 8.00 -13.07
N SER A 69 -5.13 7.03 -12.39
CA SER A 69 -5.51 5.61 -12.51
C SER A 69 -6.77 5.26 -11.72
N ASP A 70 -7.27 4.04 -11.89
CA ASP A 70 -8.39 3.51 -11.13
C ASP A 70 -7.89 2.57 -10.04
N VAL A 71 -8.42 2.70 -8.83
CA VAL A 71 -8.05 1.89 -7.67
C VAL A 71 -9.22 1.03 -7.24
N THR A 72 -8.96 -0.23 -6.91
CA THR A 72 -9.98 -1.13 -6.35
C THR A 72 -9.49 -1.78 -5.06
N LEU A 73 -10.24 -1.60 -3.98
CA LEU A 73 -10.05 -2.24 -2.69
C LEU A 73 -11.20 -3.22 -2.42
N THR A 74 -10.89 -4.38 -1.86
CA THR A 74 -11.87 -5.41 -1.51
C THR A 74 -11.77 -5.75 -0.03
N CYS A 75 -12.88 -5.69 0.69
CA CYS A 75 -13.01 -6.11 2.08
C CYS A 75 -13.67 -7.49 2.15
N SER A 76 -12.92 -8.49 2.62
CA SER A 76 -13.41 -9.85 2.82
C SER A 76 -13.81 -10.06 4.28
N ALA A 77 -15.11 -10.34 4.49
CA ALA A 77 -15.70 -10.55 5.81
C ALA A 77 -16.66 -11.77 5.81
N PRO A 78 -16.18 -13.00 5.54
CA PRO A 78 -17.05 -14.15 5.50
C PRO A 78 -17.66 -14.39 6.88
N SER A 79 -18.98 -14.27 6.95
CA SER A 79 -19.73 -14.18 8.20
C SER A 79 -21.08 -14.88 8.08
N ARG A 80 -21.57 -15.39 9.21
CA ARG A 80 -22.92 -15.92 9.33
C ARG A 80 -23.53 -15.46 10.66
N PRO A 81 -24.71 -14.82 10.67
CA PRO A 81 -25.45 -14.27 9.52
C PRO A 81 -24.64 -13.26 8.70
N PRO A 82 -24.99 -13.01 7.42
CA PRO A 82 -24.29 -12.02 6.59
C PRO A 82 -24.17 -10.66 7.27
N VAL A 83 -23.05 -9.98 7.04
CA VAL A 83 -22.78 -8.62 7.53
C VAL A 83 -23.00 -7.59 6.43
N MET A 84 -23.33 -6.37 6.84
CA MET A 84 -23.21 -5.18 6.02
C MET A 84 -21.77 -4.67 6.09
N ILE A 85 -21.31 -4.03 5.01
CA ILE A 85 -19.95 -3.50 4.88
C ILE A 85 -20.03 -2.02 4.53
N LEU A 86 -19.32 -1.19 5.28
CA LEU A 86 -19.14 0.23 5.03
C LEU A 86 -17.66 0.54 4.97
N TRP A 87 -17.29 1.50 4.12
CA TRP A 87 -15.91 1.96 3.98
C TRP A 87 -15.76 3.32 4.64
N PHE A 88 -14.63 3.51 5.33
CA PHE A 88 -14.27 4.79 5.91
C PHE A 88 -12.86 5.20 5.50
N LEU A 89 -12.68 6.49 5.26
CA LEU A 89 -11.40 7.14 5.04
C LEU A 89 -10.95 7.83 6.33
N ASN A 90 -9.65 7.86 6.57
CA ASN A 90 -9.01 8.51 7.72
C ASN A 90 -9.41 7.90 9.08
N GLY A 91 -9.51 6.58 9.17
CA GLY A 91 -9.73 5.88 10.45
C GLY A 91 -11.07 6.24 11.11
N ASP A 92 -12.17 6.11 10.37
CA ASP A 92 -13.60 6.29 10.76
C ASP A 92 -14.15 7.72 10.73
N HIS A 93 -13.37 8.70 10.25
CA HIS A 93 -13.82 10.10 10.28
C HIS A 93 -14.74 10.47 9.13
N SER A 94 -14.70 9.72 8.02
CA SER A 94 -15.48 10.02 6.83
C SER A 94 -15.94 8.74 6.16
N GLU A 95 -17.26 8.52 6.19
CA GLU A 95 -17.88 7.42 5.46
C GLU A 95 -17.71 7.67 3.95
N VAL A 96 -17.23 6.65 3.25
CA VAL A 96 -17.09 6.67 1.80
C VAL A 96 -18.45 6.35 1.20
N THR A 97 -19.01 7.30 0.47
CA THR A 97 -20.30 7.15 -0.19
C THR A 97 -20.14 7.09 -1.70
N ALA A 98 -21.08 6.39 -2.37
CA ALA A 98 -21.08 6.29 -3.82
C ALA A 98 -21.24 7.67 -4.47
N SER A 99 -20.46 7.91 -5.53
CA SER A 99 -20.48 9.15 -6.32
C SER A 99 -20.12 8.83 -7.77
N GLU A 100 -19.99 9.84 -8.64
CA GLU A 100 -19.58 9.62 -10.03
C GLU A 100 -18.21 8.92 -10.15
N ARG A 101 -17.27 9.23 -9.24
CA ARG A 101 -15.94 8.60 -9.21
C ARG A 101 -15.86 7.38 -8.29
N VAL A 102 -16.74 7.28 -7.30
CA VAL A 102 -16.67 6.24 -6.26
C VAL A 102 -17.79 5.22 -6.45
N GLN A 103 -17.40 3.97 -6.70
CA GLN A 103 -18.32 2.86 -6.90
C GLN A 103 -18.20 1.87 -5.74
N LEU A 104 -19.36 1.48 -5.19
CA LEU A 104 -19.49 0.46 -4.16
C LEU A 104 -20.29 -0.71 -4.73
N THR A 105 -19.63 -1.83 -4.98
CA THR A 105 -20.23 -3.04 -5.56
C THR A 105 -20.20 -4.21 -4.58
N ASP A 106 -20.83 -5.33 -4.95
CA ASP A 106 -20.84 -6.57 -4.15
C ASP A 106 -21.41 -6.38 -2.73
N GLY A 107 -22.46 -5.56 -2.60
CA GLY A 107 -23.06 -5.24 -1.31
C GLY A 107 -22.17 -4.36 -0.41
N GLY A 108 -21.22 -3.64 -1.02
CA GLY A 108 -20.28 -2.76 -0.33
C GLY A 108 -18.91 -3.41 -0.05
N SER A 109 -18.70 -4.69 -0.40
CA SER A 109 -17.40 -5.34 -0.18
C SER A 109 -16.30 -4.78 -1.09
N THR A 110 -16.66 -4.23 -2.25
CA THR A 110 -15.71 -3.76 -3.25
C THR A 110 -15.86 -2.25 -3.43
N LEU A 111 -14.77 -1.51 -3.16
CA LEU A 111 -14.67 -0.07 -3.33
C LEU A 111 -13.76 0.21 -4.53
N THR A 112 -14.30 0.88 -5.55
CA THR A 112 -13.53 1.35 -6.70
C THR A 112 -13.56 2.87 -6.76
N ILE A 113 -12.39 3.49 -6.88
CA ILE A 113 -12.24 4.94 -7.07
C ILE A 113 -11.63 5.15 -8.46
N ILE A 114 -12.40 5.77 -9.34
CA ILE A 114 -12.02 6.07 -10.72
C ILE A 114 -11.27 7.40 -10.76
N ASN A 115 -10.19 7.43 -11.53
CA ASN A 115 -9.36 8.62 -11.72
C ASN A 115 -8.95 9.23 -10.37
N VAL A 116 -8.10 8.50 -9.65
CA VAL A 116 -7.64 8.88 -8.31
C VAL A 116 -6.77 10.12 -8.35
N THR A 117 -6.92 10.97 -7.34
CA THR A 117 -6.11 12.17 -7.12
C THR A 117 -5.19 11.98 -5.92
N ARG A 118 -4.13 12.78 -5.81
CA ARG A 118 -3.26 12.77 -4.62
C ARG A 118 -4.00 13.07 -3.30
N TYR A 119 -5.22 13.60 -3.35
CA TYR A 119 -6.05 13.87 -2.17
C TYR A 119 -6.92 12.69 -1.75
N ASP A 120 -7.04 11.66 -2.59
CA ASP A 120 -7.74 10.40 -2.25
C ASP A 120 -6.85 9.45 -1.42
N GLN A 121 -5.61 9.88 -1.10
CA GLN A 121 -4.70 9.15 -0.22
C GLN A 121 -5.22 9.10 1.23
N GLY A 122 -5.01 7.96 1.88
CA GLY A 122 -5.29 7.83 3.30
C GLY A 122 -5.34 6.37 3.73
N PRO A 123 -5.44 6.13 5.04
CA PRO A 123 -5.88 4.83 5.50
C PRO A 123 -7.37 4.66 5.19
N PHE A 124 -7.70 3.63 4.43
CA PHE A 124 -9.05 3.09 4.31
C PHE A 124 -9.23 1.96 5.32
N ILE A 125 -10.41 1.90 5.91
CA ILE A 125 -10.85 0.78 6.73
C ILE A 125 -12.24 0.34 6.28
N CYS A 126 -12.54 -0.93 6.50
CA CYS A 126 -13.89 -1.43 6.35
C CYS A 126 -14.48 -1.77 7.71
N HIS A 127 -15.67 -1.23 7.93
CA HIS A 127 -16.51 -1.50 9.07
C HIS A 127 -17.56 -2.52 8.68
N VAL A 128 -17.63 -3.63 9.43
CA VAL A 128 -18.54 -4.73 9.14
C VAL A 128 -19.41 -5.04 10.33
N PHE A 129 -20.73 -5.11 10.11
CA PHE A 129 -21.67 -5.29 11.20
C PHE A 129 -22.94 -6.03 10.80
N ASN A 130 -23.54 -6.67 11.78
CA ASN A 130 -24.91 -7.18 11.75
C ASN A 130 -25.56 -6.95 13.12
N HIS A 131 -26.75 -7.50 13.36
CA HIS A 131 -27.44 -7.35 14.65
C HIS A 131 -26.64 -7.92 15.85
N PHE A 132 -25.67 -8.80 15.60
CA PHE A 132 -24.99 -9.57 16.64
C PHE A 132 -23.49 -9.26 16.76
N SER A 133 -22.90 -8.62 15.76
CA SER A 133 -21.46 -8.46 15.63
C SER A 133 -21.13 -7.15 14.94
N ASN A 134 -20.00 -6.57 15.34
CA ASN A 134 -19.52 -5.28 14.86
C ASN A 134 -17.99 -5.31 14.96
N TYR A 135 -17.32 -5.17 13.82
CA TYR A 135 -15.86 -5.25 13.70
C TYR A 135 -15.33 -4.21 12.72
N THR A 136 -14.10 -3.77 12.95
CA THR A 136 -13.36 -2.85 12.07
C THR A 136 -12.08 -3.53 11.62
N SER A 137 -11.70 -3.34 10.37
CA SER A 137 -10.46 -3.89 9.82
C SER A 137 -9.24 -3.11 10.31
N GLU A 138 -8.06 -3.70 10.15
CA GLU A 138 -6.83 -2.92 10.14
C GLU A 138 -6.83 -1.93 8.96
N PRO A 139 -6.22 -0.74 9.12
CA PRO A 139 -6.15 0.25 8.06
C PRO A 139 -5.22 -0.16 6.92
N VAL A 140 -5.70 -0.03 5.68
CA VAL A 140 -4.84 -0.07 4.48
C VAL A 140 -4.55 1.33 3.99
N LYS A 141 -3.27 1.64 3.77
CA LYS A 141 -2.89 2.97 3.27
C LYS A 141 -2.78 2.95 1.75
N LEU A 142 -3.58 3.81 1.12
CA LEU A 142 -3.50 4.09 -0.31
C LEU A 142 -2.40 5.12 -0.58
N TYR A 143 -1.46 4.80 -1.47
CA TYR A 143 -0.40 5.70 -1.89
C TYR A 143 -0.58 6.09 -3.35
N ILE A 144 -0.66 7.40 -3.62
CA ILE A 144 -0.79 7.91 -4.98
C ILE A 144 0.52 8.59 -5.39
N SER A 145 1.13 8.09 -6.46
CA SER A 145 2.31 8.64 -7.11
C SER A 145 1.90 9.76 -8.06
N TYR A 146 2.59 10.88 -8.00
CA TYR A 146 2.31 12.06 -8.82
C TYR A 146 3.60 12.90 -9.00
N GLY A 147 3.58 13.79 -9.99
CA GLY A 147 4.71 14.65 -10.32
C GLY A 147 5.95 13.96 -10.89
N PRO A 148 7.08 14.68 -11.00
CA PRO A 148 7.34 16.01 -10.44
C PRO A 148 6.62 17.17 -11.16
N GLU A 149 6.08 18.12 -10.39
CA GLU A 149 5.30 19.27 -10.85
C GLU A 149 5.70 20.54 -10.10
N ASN A 150 5.14 21.69 -10.49
CA ASN A 150 5.39 22.97 -9.80
C ASN A 150 6.89 23.25 -9.62
N LEU A 151 7.67 22.97 -10.68
CA LEU A 151 9.11 23.14 -10.69
C LEU A 151 9.45 24.63 -10.60
N ILE A 152 10.12 25.02 -9.51
CA ILE A 152 10.50 26.39 -9.23
C ILE A 152 11.98 26.43 -8.88
N VAL A 153 12.69 27.37 -9.48
CA VAL A 153 14.07 27.69 -9.13
C VAL A 153 14.11 29.11 -8.57
N THR A 154 14.68 29.27 -7.39
CA THR A 154 14.90 30.57 -6.76
C THR A 154 16.38 30.80 -6.50
N ILE A 155 16.76 32.07 -6.41
CA ILE A 155 18.11 32.52 -6.09
C ILE A 155 18.10 33.30 -4.79
N SER A 156 19.10 33.06 -3.94
CA SER A 156 19.33 33.77 -2.69
C SER A 156 20.76 34.32 -2.63
N PRO A 157 20.95 35.62 -2.33
CA PRO A 157 19.92 36.64 -2.14
C PRO A 157 19.19 36.98 -3.45
N SER A 158 17.91 37.37 -3.37
CA SER A 158 17.09 37.71 -4.55
C SER A 158 17.52 39.08 -5.11
N GLN A 159 18.48 39.07 -6.03
CA GLN A 159 19.04 40.25 -6.68
C GLN A 159 19.13 40.04 -8.19
N GLU A 160 19.05 41.13 -8.96
CA GLU A 160 19.18 41.10 -10.42
C GLU A 160 20.65 40.99 -10.86
N PHE A 161 21.56 41.61 -10.10
CA PHE A 161 23.00 41.63 -10.36
C PHE A 161 23.74 41.23 -9.10
N PHE A 162 24.82 40.47 -9.27
CA PHE A 162 25.72 40.06 -8.20
C PHE A 162 27.12 40.57 -8.52
N GLU A 163 27.81 41.12 -7.52
CA GLU A 163 29.20 41.50 -7.66
C GLU A 163 30.09 40.25 -7.73
N GLU A 164 31.21 40.34 -8.44
CA GLU A 164 32.20 39.28 -8.50
C GLU A 164 32.68 38.89 -7.09
N GLY A 165 32.74 37.59 -6.82
CA GLY A 165 33.07 37.07 -5.48
C GLY A 165 31.90 36.97 -4.51
N SER A 166 30.69 37.38 -4.92
CA SER A 166 29.48 37.16 -4.12
C SER A 166 29.12 35.69 -4.00
N ASN A 167 28.68 35.27 -2.82
CA ASN A 167 28.13 33.93 -2.60
C ASN A 167 26.63 33.93 -2.90
N ILE A 168 26.20 33.05 -3.79
CA ILE A 168 24.79 32.84 -4.11
C ILE A 168 24.39 31.39 -3.82
N SER A 169 23.08 31.17 -3.65
CA SER A 169 22.49 29.84 -3.55
C SER A 169 21.31 29.73 -4.49
N LEU A 170 21.33 28.73 -5.36
CA LEU A 170 20.19 28.34 -6.18
C LEU A 170 19.44 27.23 -5.47
N VAL A 171 18.13 27.40 -5.30
CA VAL A 171 17.25 26.42 -4.65
C VAL A 171 16.22 25.96 -5.66
N CYS A 172 16.13 24.65 -5.87
CA CYS A 172 15.12 24.03 -6.72
C CYS A 172 14.08 23.34 -5.84
N SER A 173 12.81 23.51 -6.17
CA SER A 173 11.68 22.87 -5.50
C SER A 173 10.73 22.28 -6.55
N ALA A 174 10.18 21.11 -6.27
CA ALA A 174 9.16 20.44 -7.08
C ALA A 174 8.24 19.63 -6.15
N ASP A 175 6.96 19.55 -6.47
CA ASP A 175 6.01 18.66 -5.80
C ASP A 175 6.02 17.31 -6.49
N SER A 176 6.36 16.25 -5.75
CA SER A 176 6.58 14.92 -6.33
C SER A 176 6.43 13.83 -5.27
N ARG A 177 5.77 12.75 -5.65
CA ARG A 177 5.75 11.49 -4.92
C ARG A 177 5.95 10.32 -5.90
N PRO A 178 7.01 9.51 -5.77
CA PRO A 178 8.09 9.58 -4.78
C PRO A 178 8.93 10.87 -4.90
N ALA A 179 9.80 11.11 -3.92
CA ALA A 179 10.63 12.31 -3.89
C ALA A 179 11.47 12.44 -5.17
N ALA A 180 11.45 13.61 -5.79
CA ALA A 180 12.17 13.89 -7.03
C ALA A 180 13.70 13.90 -6.79
N LEU A 181 14.44 13.51 -7.83
CA LEU A 181 15.89 13.68 -7.89
C LEU A 181 16.20 15.00 -8.58
N PHE A 182 17.05 15.82 -7.97
CA PHE A 182 17.43 17.13 -8.50
C PHE A 182 18.83 17.07 -9.13
N GLN A 183 18.95 17.63 -10.34
CA GLN A 183 20.21 17.79 -11.05
C GLN A 183 20.31 19.21 -11.61
N TRP A 184 21.49 19.80 -11.51
CA TRP A 184 21.74 21.16 -12.00
C TRP A 184 22.55 21.12 -13.29
N LEU A 185 22.13 21.94 -14.26
CA LEU A 185 22.81 22.12 -15.53
C LEU A 185 23.33 23.55 -15.63
N LEU A 186 24.53 23.69 -16.18
CA LEU A 186 25.12 24.97 -16.57
C LEU A 186 25.40 24.91 -18.08
N ASN A 187 24.80 25.81 -18.85
CA ASN A 187 24.94 25.84 -20.31
C ASN A 187 24.56 24.53 -21.03
N GLY A 188 23.67 23.73 -20.43
CA GLY A 188 23.26 22.43 -20.96
C GLY A 188 24.10 21.24 -20.49
N ASP A 189 25.20 21.48 -19.76
CA ASP A 189 26.03 20.42 -19.18
C ASP A 189 25.70 20.19 -17.70
N LEU A 190 25.60 18.92 -17.30
CA LEU A 190 25.38 18.55 -15.90
C LEU A 190 26.57 19.00 -15.03
N LEU A 191 26.29 19.83 -14.02
CA LEU A 191 27.32 20.38 -13.12
C LEU A 191 28.10 19.28 -12.37
N LEU A 192 27.48 18.14 -12.11
CA LEU A 192 28.14 17.00 -11.47
C LEU A 192 29.35 16.52 -12.30
N PHE A 193 29.24 16.49 -13.63
CA PHE A 193 30.37 16.13 -14.49
C PHE A 193 31.46 17.20 -14.48
N LEU A 194 31.09 18.49 -14.48
CA LEU A 194 32.05 19.61 -14.47
C LEU A 194 32.85 19.71 -13.16
N LEU A 195 32.23 19.44 -12.01
CA LEU A 195 32.91 19.42 -10.70
C LEU A 195 33.93 18.26 -10.59
N ILE A 196 33.59 17.10 -11.16
CA ILE A 196 34.52 15.96 -11.19
C ILE A 196 35.67 16.23 -12.16
N ILE A 197 35.41 16.83 -13.33
CA ILE A 197 36.47 17.23 -14.27
C ILE A 197 37.38 18.29 -13.65
N HIS A 198 36.85 19.29 -12.93
CA HIS A 198 37.68 20.27 -12.23
C HIS A 198 38.51 19.63 -11.12
N SER A 199 37.95 18.76 -10.29
CA SER A 199 38.70 18.10 -9.21
C SER A 199 39.77 17.14 -9.74
N THR A 200 39.50 16.46 -10.85
CA THR A 200 40.48 15.61 -11.54
C THR A 200 41.54 16.42 -12.27
N SER A 201 41.19 17.56 -12.88
CA SER A 201 42.15 18.52 -13.45
C SER A 201 43.03 19.15 -12.37
N LEU A 202 42.48 19.47 -11.20
CA LEU A 202 43.22 19.96 -10.03
C LEU A 202 44.18 18.90 -9.47
N HIS A 203 43.80 17.61 -9.50
CA HIS A 203 44.67 16.51 -9.06
C HIS A 203 45.68 16.05 -10.12
N CYS A 204 45.41 16.25 -11.41
CA CYS A 204 46.32 15.91 -12.51
C CYS A 204 47.13 17.16 -12.99
N GLY A 205 47.06 18.30 -12.28
CA GLY A 205 47.76 19.57 -12.58
C GLY A 205 49.16 19.75 -11.95
N GLY A 206 49.76 18.68 -11.43
CA GLY A 206 51.19 18.66 -11.09
C GLY A 206 52.02 18.28 -12.32
N ASP A 207 53.04 19.08 -12.65
CA ASP A 207 53.95 18.89 -13.79
C ASP A 207 54.47 17.44 -13.92
N PHE A 208 53.80 16.61 -14.71
CA PHE A 208 54.39 15.36 -15.20
C PHE A 208 55.11 15.67 -16.51
N LYS A 209 56.44 15.86 -16.40
CA LYS A 209 57.32 15.86 -17.57
C LYS A 209 57.10 14.57 -18.36
N GLN A 210 56.59 14.74 -19.58
CA GLN A 210 56.35 13.65 -20.50
C GLN A 210 57.69 13.03 -20.94
N HIS A 211 58.03 11.87 -20.39
CA HIS A 211 58.97 10.96 -21.02
C HIS A 211 58.16 9.92 -21.79
N THR A 212 58.11 10.08 -23.11
CA THR A 212 57.61 9.06 -24.03
C THR A 212 58.62 7.93 -24.13
N LEU A 213 58.23 6.73 -23.73
CA LEU A 213 58.63 5.45 -24.33
C LEU A 213 57.53 4.43 -24.00
N ASP A 214 56.92 3.90 -25.06
CA ASP A 214 56.03 2.73 -25.10
C ASP A 214 54.62 2.85 -24.46
N GLY A 215 53.70 3.51 -25.19
CA GLY A 215 52.43 2.87 -25.58
C GLY A 215 51.31 2.62 -24.56
N VAL A 216 51.33 3.17 -23.34
CA VAL A 216 50.17 3.10 -22.43
C VAL A 216 49.74 4.50 -22.00
N GLN A 217 48.58 4.96 -22.49
CA GLN A 217 47.88 6.10 -21.91
C GLN A 217 47.39 5.69 -20.53
N GLN A 218 48.16 6.03 -19.50
CA GLN A 218 47.76 5.81 -18.12
C GLN A 218 46.69 6.84 -17.75
N LEU A 219 45.42 6.46 -17.92
CA LEU A 219 44.27 7.27 -17.50
C LEU A 219 44.33 7.46 -15.98
N CYS A 220 44.13 8.70 -15.50
CA CYS A 220 44.13 9.03 -14.07
C CYS A 220 43.19 8.04 -13.32
N PRO A 221 43.53 7.56 -12.11
CA PRO A 221 42.71 6.60 -11.34
C PRO A 221 41.25 7.05 -11.12
N SER A 222 41.03 8.36 -11.13
CA SER A 222 39.73 9.01 -11.08
C SER A 222 38.85 8.78 -12.32
N VAL A 223 39.45 8.57 -13.50
CA VAL A 223 38.72 8.23 -14.74
C VAL A 223 38.23 6.78 -14.71
N LEU A 224 38.98 5.87 -14.07
CA LEU A 224 38.58 4.47 -13.85
C LEU A 224 37.41 4.38 -12.85
N LEU A 225 37.43 5.20 -11.80
CA LEU A 225 36.30 5.31 -10.85
C LEU A 225 35.04 5.85 -11.54
N LEU A 226 35.20 6.78 -12.50
CA LEU A 226 34.10 7.35 -13.29
C LEU A 226 33.41 6.29 -14.16
N LEU A 227 34.18 5.45 -14.86
CA LEU A 227 33.66 4.34 -15.67
C LEU A 227 32.96 3.28 -14.81
N TRP A 228 33.42 3.09 -13.58
CA TRP A 228 32.82 2.16 -12.61
C TRP A 228 31.54 2.70 -11.98
N ILE A 229 31.44 4.02 -11.75
CA ILE A 229 30.20 4.66 -11.27
C ILE A 229 29.15 4.68 -12.40
N LEU A 230 29.56 4.97 -13.64
CA LEU A 230 28.67 4.96 -14.81
C LEU A 230 28.13 3.55 -15.15
N SER A 231 28.84 2.47 -14.79
CA SER A 231 28.37 1.09 -14.98
C SER A 231 27.39 0.60 -13.89
N LEU A 232 27.23 1.36 -12.79
CA LEU A 232 26.28 1.05 -11.71
C LEU A 232 24.89 1.67 -11.93
N PHE A 233 24.72 2.55 -12.92
CA PHE A 233 23.42 3.09 -13.31
C PHE A 233 22.86 2.32 -14.51
N PRO A 234 21.61 1.82 -14.46
CA PRO A 234 21.01 1.14 -15.60
C PRO A 234 20.83 2.13 -16.76
N LEU A 235 21.32 1.76 -17.94
CA LEU A 235 21.07 2.44 -19.21
C LEU A 235 19.57 2.37 -19.56
N ALA A 236 18.81 3.37 -19.16
CA ALA A 236 17.48 3.67 -19.67
C ALA A 236 17.46 5.19 -19.95
N GLU A 237 17.33 5.73 -21.16
CA GLU A 237 17.12 5.18 -22.50
C GLU A 237 17.99 6.02 -23.46
N ARG A 238 18.83 5.36 -24.27
CA ARG A 238 19.16 5.87 -25.60
C ARG A 238 18.28 5.09 -26.56
N GLN A 239 17.17 5.67 -27.03
CA GLN A 239 16.61 5.37 -28.35
C GLN A 239 15.85 6.61 -28.86
N LEU A 240 16.36 7.09 -30.00
CA LEU A 240 15.86 8.11 -30.96
C LEU A 240 15.99 9.58 -30.57
#